data_AF-F3G3N0-F1
#
_entry.id   AF-F3G3N0-F1
#
_cell.length_a   1.000
_cell.length_b   1.000
_cell.length_c   1.000
_cell.angle_alpha   90.00
_cell.angle_beta   90.00
_cell.angle_gamma   90.00
#
_symmetry.space_group_name_H-M   'P 1'
#
loop_
_entity.id
_entity.type
_entity.pdbx_description
1 polymer ?
#
loop_
_entity_poly.entity_id
_entity_poly.type
_entity_poly.pdbx_seq_one_letter_code
_entity_poly.pdbx_strand_id
1 'polypeptide(L)'
;MRLESADFAVLSKLTGELLTDLKMGGMDFSISPSTRKTSEDALLKDAVTAFKARAQLVTEALGGKGYKLVNLNLNTSGYPQPYLRAPVMMMAKSLREDAAPTPDVEAGTSQVSVAADGVIEVAIP
;
A
#
# COMPACT_ATOMS: atom_id res chain seq x y z
N MET A 1 -23.10 -2.28 12.45
CA MET A 1 -22.08 -1.71 13.37
C MET A 1 -20.71 -2.05 12.79
N ARG A 2 -19.76 -1.11 12.81
CA ARG A 2 -18.39 -1.34 12.31
C ARG A 2 -17.42 -1.16 13.48
N LEU A 3 -16.50 -2.11 13.63
CA LEU A 3 -15.46 -2.08 14.66
C LEU A 3 -14.11 -2.09 13.95
N GLU A 4 -13.23 -1.15 14.33
CA GLU A 4 -11.91 -0.97 13.73
C GLU A 4 -10.90 -0.76 14.85
N SER A 5 -9.77 -1.46 14.79
CA SER A 5 -8.67 -1.33 15.75
C SER A 5 -7.35 -1.59 15.06
N ALA A 6 -6.31 -0.88 15.47
CA ALA A 6 -4.92 -1.19 15.09
C ALA A 6 -4.35 -2.37 15.93
N ASP A 7 -5.01 -2.73 17.03
CA ASP A 7 -4.66 -3.86 17.89
C ASP A 7 -5.61 -5.02 17.63
N PHE A 8 -5.09 -6.04 16.96
CA PHE A 8 -5.83 -7.25 16.62
C PHE A 8 -6.23 -8.08 17.85
N ALA A 9 -5.39 -8.12 18.90
CA ALA A 9 -5.68 -8.89 20.11
C ALA A 9 -6.87 -8.30 20.86
N VAL A 10 -6.90 -6.97 21.00
CA VAL A 10 -8.01 -6.25 21.63
C VAL A 10 -9.30 -6.41 20.82
N LEU A 11 -9.21 -6.27 19.49
CA LEU A 11 -10.39 -6.41 18.62
C LEU A 11 -10.92 -7.85 18.60
N SER A 12 -10.04 -8.86 18.57
CA SER A 12 -10.43 -10.28 18.58
C SER A 12 -11.15 -10.65 19.87
N LYS A 13 -10.66 -10.17 21.01
CA LYS A 13 -11.31 -10.39 22.31
C LYS A 13 -12.71 -9.78 22.34
N LEU A 14 -12.82 -8.50 21.97
CA LEU A 14 -14.12 -7.80 21.93
C LEU A 14 -15.08 -8.44 20.93
N THR A 15 -14.57 -8.87 19.77
CA THR A 15 -15.37 -9.54 18.75
C THR A 15 -15.88 -10.89 19.24
N GLY A 16 -15.09 -11.65 19.99
CA GLY A 16 -15.52 -12.89 20.63
C GLY A 16 -16.64 -12.68 21.66
N GLU A 17 -16.53 -11.62 22.47
CA GLU A 17 -17.59 -11.24 23.43
C GLU A 17 -18.89 -10.82 22.71
N LEU A 18 -18.78 -10.06 21.61
CA LEU A 18 -19.94 -9.58 20.85
C LEU A 18 -20.59 -10.66 19.98
N LEU A 19 -19.85 -11.69 19.56
CA LEU A 19 -20.39 -12.83 18.79
C LEU A 19 -21.43 -13.64 19.57
N THR A 20 -21.47 -13.51 20.90
CA THR A 20 -22.46 -14.15 21.78
C THR A 20 -23.87 -13.63 21.51
N ASP A 21 -24.00 -12.33 21.22
CA ASP A 21 -25.28 -11.64 21.03
C ASP A 21 -25.51 -11.18 19.58
N LEU A 22 -24.44 -11.05 18.78
CA LEU A 22 -24.48 -10.47 17.44
C LEU A 22 -23.81 -11.37 16.40
N LYS A 23 -24.44 -11.57 15.25
CA LYS A 23 -23.83 -12.30 14.13
C LYS A 23 -22.86 -11.40 13.38
N MET A 24 -21.62 -11.85 13.18
CA MET A 24 -20.63 -11.14 12.37
C MET A 24 -20.98 -11.23 10.88
N GLY A 25 -21.05 -10.08 10.20
CA GLY A 25 -21.36 -10.00 8.76
C GLY A 25 -20.14 -10.14 7.84
N GLY A 26 -18.93 -9.93 8.35
CA GLY A 26 -17.67 -9.99 7.60
C GLY A 26 -16.50 -9.41 8.39
N MET A 27 -15.27 -9.77 8.01
CA MET A 27 -14.04 -9.25 8.59
C MET A 27 -13.09 -8.88 7.45
N ASP A 28 -12.70 -7.61 7.41
CA ASP A 28 -11.77 -7.07 6.42
C ASP A 28 -10.53 -6.53 7.12
N PHE A 29 -9.35 -6.85 6.59
CA PHE A 29 -8.07 -6.36 7.09
C PHE A 29 -7.54 -5.25 6.20
N SER A 30 -7.08 -4.17 6.80
CA SER A 30 -6.40 -3.08 6.09
C SER A 30 -5.24 -2.54 6.90
N ILE A 31 -4.18 -2.10 6.21
CA ILE A 31 -3.06 -1.38 6.84
C ILE A 31 -3.58 -0.06 7.42
N SER A 32 -3.15 0.30 8.63
CA SER A 32 -3.54 1.56 9.25
C SER A 32 -3.14 2.76 8.38
N PRO A 33 -3.95 3.83 8.33
CA PRO A 33 -3.60 5.03 7.56
C PRO A 33 -2.26 5.65 7.98
N SER A 34 -1.91 5.59 9.26
CA SER A 34 -0.65 6.15 9.78
C SER A 34 0.57 5.35 9.34
N THR A 35 0.53 4.03 9.46
CA THR A 35 1.60 3.14 8.98
C THR A 35 1.80 3.29 7.47
N ARG A 36 0.70 3.40 6.70
CA ARG A 36 0.75 3.64 5.26
C ARG A 36 1.47 4.96 4.94
N LYS A 37 1.08 6.06 5.59
CA LYS A 37 1.68 7.38 5.36
C LYS A 37 3.18 7.38 5.63
N THR A 38 3.63 6.74 6.70
CA THR A 38 5.07 6.64 7.02
C THR A 38 5.85 5.89 5.93
N SER A 39 5.29 4.80 5.39
CA SER A 39 5.89 4.07 4.29
C SER A 39 5.90 4.88 2.99
N GLU A 40 4.83 5.62 2.69
CA GLU A 40 4.76 6.52 1.53
C GLU A 40 5.80 7.64 1.61
N ASP A 41 5.95 8.29 2.77
CA ASP A 41 6.94 9.34 2.99
C ASP A 41 8.38 8.82 2.77
N ALA A 42 8.67 7.59 3.20
CA ALA A 42 9.95 6.94 2.96
C ALA A 42 10.18 6.70 1.46
N LEU A 43 9.19 6.14 0.76
CA LEU A 43 9.28 5.90 -0.68
C LEU A 43 9.42 7.20 -1.49
N LEU A 44 8.76 8.28 -1.08
CA LEU A 44 8.93 9.61 -1.69
C LEU A 44 10.36 10.11 -1.54
N LYS A 45 10.95 9.98 -0.36
CA LYS A 45 12.34 10.38 -0.12
C LYS A 45 13.32 9.59 -0.99
N ASP A 46 13.10 8.29 -1.11
CA ASP A 46 13.93 7.42 -1.96
C ASP A 46 13.79 7.78 -3.44
N ALA A 47 12.56 8.02 -3.91
CA ALA A 47 12.29 8.42 -5.28
C ALA A 47 12.97 9.74 -5.65
N VAL A 48 12.89 10.74 -4.76
CA VAL A 48 13.58 12.04 -4.94
C VAL A 48 15.10 11.86 -4.95
N THR A 49 15.64 11.02 -4.08
CA THR A 49 17.08 10.72 -4.03
C THR A 49 17.55 10.06 -5.32
N ALA A 50 16.79 9.09 -5.83
CA ALA A 50 17.07 8.43 -7.10
C ALA A 50 16.99 9.39 -8.29
N PHE A 51 16.00 10.31 -8.30
CA PHE A 51 15.90 11.36 -9.30
C PHE A 51 17.13 12.27 -9.28
N LYS A 52 17.52 12.76 -8.09
CA LYS A 52 18.70 13.62 -7.92
C LYS A 52 19.98 12.96 -8.46
N ALA A 53 20.19 11.68 -8.14
CA ALA A 53 21.34 10.93 -8.62
C ALA A 53 21.37 10.82 -10.15
N ARG A 54 20.23 10.49 -10.78
CA ARG A 54 20.11 10.43 -12.24
C ARG A 54 20.30 11.80 -12.89
N ALA A 55 19.72 12.85 -12.33
CA ALA A 55 19.85 14.22 -12.83
C ALA A 55 21.31 14.70 -12.79
N GLN A 56 22.03 14.38 -11.72
CA GLN A 56 23.45 14.71 -11.61
C GLN A 56 24.29 13.97 -12.64
N LEU A 57 24.07 12.65 -12.82
CA LEU A 57 24.76 11.86 -13.84
C LEU A 57 24.57 12.45 -15.24
N VAL A 58 23.33 12.80 -15.60
CA VAL A 58 23.02 13.42 -16.91
C VAL A 58 23.70 14.78 -17.04
N THR A 59 23.73 15.58 -15.99
CA THR A 59 24.39 16.90 -15.96
C THR A 59 25.90 16.78 -16.24
N GLU A 60 26.55 15.85 -15.54
CA GLU A 60 27.99 15.57 -15.72
C GLU A 60 28.29 15.06 -17.13
N ALA A 61 27.45 14.15 -17.65
CA ALA A 61 27.58 13.61 -19.01
C ALA A 61 27.40 14.67 -20.11
N LEU A 62 26.59 15.70 -19.85
CA LEU A 62 26.40 16.84 -20.76
C LEU A 62 27.47 17.92 -20.60
N GLY A 63 28.43 17.76 -19.68
CA GLY A 63 29.48 18.75 -19.41
C GLY A 63 29.00 20.00 -18.64
N GLY A 64 27.82 19.93 -18.03
CA GLY A 64 27.29 21.00 -17.20
C GLY A 64 27.95 21.07 -15.83
N LYS A 65 28.03 22.28 -15.26
CA LYS A 65 28.60 22.50 -13.90
C LYS A 65 27.55 22.41 -12.79
N GLY A 66 26.28 22.30 -13.16
CA GLY A 66 25.16 22.20 -12.26
C GLY A 66 23.85 22.12 -13.05
N TYR A 67 22.74 21.92 -12.34
CA TYR A 67 21.42 21.93 -12.94
C TYR A 67 20.41 22.59 -12.01
N LYS A 68 19.32 23.08 -12.61
CA LYS A 68 18.15 23.57 -11.90
C LYS A 68 16.99 22.61 -12.13
N LEU A 69 16.23 22.35 -11.07
CA LEU A 69 14.97 21.64 -11.20
C LEU A 69 13.91 22.58 -11.79
N VAL A 70 13.38 22.22 -12.96
CA VAL A 70 12.31 22.96 -13.63
C VAL A 70 10.95 22.40 -13.22
N ASN A 71 10.83 21.08 -13.22
CA ASN A 71 9.61 20.39 -12.83
C ASN A 71 9.96 19.04 -12.19
N LEU A 72 9.24 18.69 -11.13
CA LEU A 72 9.26 17.36 -10.53
C LEU A 72 7.81 16.96 -10.24
N ASN A 73 7.41 15.85 -10.82
CA ASN A 73 6.16 15.18 -10.56
C ASN A 73 6.43 13.87 -9.81
N LEU A 74 5.76 13.68 -8.69
CA LEU A 74 5.86 12.49 -7.85
C LEU A 74 4.51 11.80 -7.88
N ASN A 75 4.44 10.67 -8.58
CA ASN A 75 3.24 9.88 -8.72
C ASN A 75 3.34 8.65 -7.82
N THR A 76 2.48 8.56 -6.82
CA THR A 76 2.31 7.34 -6.03
C THR A 76 1.30 6.44 -6.74
N SER A 77 1.73 5.24 -7.10
CA SER A 77 0.90 4.19 -7.71
C SER A 77 0.92 2.95 -6.83
N GLY A 78 -0.16 2.18 -6.82
CA GLY A 78 -0.30 1.04 -5.88
C GLY A 78 -1.22 1.31 -4.70
N TYR A 79 -2.22 2.19 -4.87
CA TYR A 79 -3.42 2.05 -4.05
C TYR A 79 -3.90 0.61 -4.19
N PRO A 80 -4.04 -0.15 -3.08
CA PRO A 80 -4.76 -1.40 -3.15
C PRO A 80 -6.17 -1.03 -3.60
N GLN A 81 -6.48 -1.30 -4.86
CA GLN A 81 -7.85 -1.55 -5.24
C GLN A 81 -8.32 -2.58 -4.22
N PRO A 82 -9.41 -2.32 -3.47
CA PRO A 82 -9.98 -3.36 -2.63
C PRO A 82 -10.06 -4.57 -3.54
N TYR A 83 -9.38 -5.66 -3.16
CA TYR A 83 -9.58 -6.92 -3.84
C TYR A 83 -11.07 -7.17 -3.67
N LEU A 84 -11.86 -6.78 -4.68
CA LEU A 84 -13.19 -7.27 -4.89
C LEU A 84 -12.93 -8.75 -5.03
N ARG A 85 -13.07 -9.48 -3.92
CA ARG A 85 -13.20 -10.92 -3.93
C ARG A 85 -14.30 -11.15 -4.94
N ALA A 86 -13.92 -11.52 -6.16
CA ALA A 86 -14.89 -11.91 -7.17
C ALA A 86 -15.76 -12.94 -6.47
N PRO A 87 -17.09 -12.75 -6.41
CA PRO A 87 -17.95 -13.73 -5.78
C PRO A 87 -17.63 -15.04 -6.46
N VAL A 88 -17.13 -15.99 -5.67
CA VAL A 88 -16.81 -17.33 -6.14
C VAL A 88 -18.15 -17.90 -6.59
N MET A 89 -18.46 -17.73 -7.87
CA MET A 89 -19.69 -18.19 -8.48
C MET A 89 -19.66 -19.71 -8.39
N MET A 90 -20.36 -20.24 -7.39
CA MET A 90 -21.14 -21.48 -7.46
C MET A 90 -20.40 -22.69 -8.04
N MET A 91 -19.28 -23.10 -7.43
CA MET A 91 -18.66 -24.41 -7.68
C MET A 91 -18.19 -25.06 -6.36
N ALA A 92 -19.04 -25.02 -5.33
CA ALA A 92 -18.78 -25.69 -4.06
C ALA A 92 -20.03 -26.33 -3.44
N LYS A 93 -20.98 -26.79 -4.26
CA LYS A 93 -22.18 -27.49 -3.76
C LYS A 93 -21.97 -28.99 -3.53
N SER A 94 -20.76 -29.50 -3.32
CA SER A 94 -20.61 -30.96 -3.17
C SER A 94 -19.47 -31.49 -2.31
N LEU A 95 -18.66 -30.66 -1.64
CA LEU A 95 -17.60 -31.20 -0.78
C LEU A 95 -17.36 -30.28 0.41
N ARG A 96 -17.51 -30.84 1.62
CA ARG A 96 -17.07 -30.34 2.94
C ARG A 96 -18.18 -29.79 3.85
N GLU A 97 -19.00 -30.73 4.33
CA GLU A 97 -19.42 -30.71 5.74
C GLU A 97 -18.18 -30.94 6.62
N ASP A 98 -18.13 -30.27 7.78
CA ASP A 98 -17.30 -30.61 8.94
C ASP A 98 -15.85 -30.09 9.07
N ALA A 99 -15.64 -28.81 8.78
CA ALA A 99 -14.61 -28.04 9.49
C ALA A 99 -15.02 -26.56 9.50
N ALA A 100 -15.14 -25.95 10.68
CA ALA A 100 -15.20 -24.50 10.79
C ALA A 100 -13.97 -23.94 10.06
N PRO A 101 -14.14 -23.19 8.95
CA PRO A 101 -13.00 -22.65 8.24
C PRO A 101 -12.45 -21.52 9.11
N THR A 102 -11.41 -21.82 9.91
CA THR A 102 -10.55 -20.79 10.47
C THR A 102 -10.00 -20.05 9.26
N PRO A 103 -10.37 -18.78 9.04
CA PRO A 103 -9.85 -18.06 7.90
C PRO A 103 -8.34 -17.95 8.11
N ASP A 104 -7.55 -18.56 7.23
CA ASP A 104 -6.13 -18.27 7.14
C ASP A 104 -6.03 -16.78 6.77
N VAL A 105 -5.78 -15.96 7.77
CA VAL A 105 -5.57 -14.52 7.60
C VAL A 105 -4.15 -14.35 7.08
N GLU A 106 -3.98 -14.55 5.77
CA GLU A 106 -2.79 -14.03 5.10
C GLU A 106 -2.89 -12.50 5.11
N ALA A 107 -1.94 -11.85 5.80
CA ALA A 107 -1.77 -10.42 5.73
C ALA A 107 -1.49 -10.04 4.27
N GLY A 108 -2.52 -9.55 3.56
CA GLY A 108 -2.40 -9.14 2.17
C GLY A 108 -1.25 -8.16 2.02
N THR A 109 -0.25 -8.53 1.22
CA THR A 109 0.86 -7.64 0.90
C THR A 109 0.34 -6.53 0.01
N SER A 110 0.44 -5.28 0.47
CA SER A 110 0.13 -4.10 -0.34
C SER A 110 1.45 -3.57 -0.90
N GLN A 111 1.63 -3.67 -2.22
CA GLN A 111 2.79 -3.10 -2.89
C GLN A 111 2.51 -1.63 -3.23
N VAL A 112 3.27 -0.74 -2.60
CA VAL A 112 3.25 0.70 -2.89
C VAL A 112 4.48 1.04 -3.72
N SER A 113 4.29 1.79 -4.81
CA SER A 113 5.36 2.25 -5.70
C SER A 113 5.28 3.75 -5.90
N VAL A 114 6.43 4.43 -5.88
CA VAL A 114 6.51 5.87 -6.16
C VAL A 114 7.38 6.07 -7.39
N ALA A 115 6.83 6.73 -8.41
CA ALA A 115 7.56 7.16 -9.59
C ALA A 115 7.86 8.67 -9.49
N ALA A 116 9.09 9.04 -9.84
CA ALA A 116 9.53 10.43 -9.88
C ALA A 116 9.94 10.80 -11.31
N ASP A 117 9.10 11.60 -11.95
CA ASP A 117 9.29 12.12 -13.31
C ASP A 117 9.63 13.60 -13.22
N GLY A 118 10.62 14.07 -13.97
CA GLY A 118 11.02 15.47 -13.87
C GLY A 118 11.87 15.97 -15.02
N VAL A 119 11.92 17.30 -15.11
CA VAL A 119 12.71 18.04 -16.11
C VAL A 119 13.73 18.87 -15.36
N ILE A 120 14.99 18.73 -15.78
CA ILE A 120 16.11 19.54 -15.30
C ILE A 120 16.62 20.42 -16.42
N GLU A 121 17.09 21.61 -16.06
CA GLU A 121 17.82 22.51 -16.94
C GLU A 121 19.28 22.47 -16.53
N VAL A 122 20.14 22.07 -17.47
CA VAL A 122 21.58 21.93 -17.22
C VAL A 122 22.28 23.24 -17.52
N ALA A 123 23.07 23.73 -16.56
CA ALA A 123 23.93 24.91 -16.72
C ALA A 123 25.22 24.50 -17.43
N ILE A 124 25.26 24.71 -18.74
CA ILE A 124 26.41 24.47 -19.60
C ILE A 124 27.30 25.74 -19.59
N PRO A 125 28.63 25.63 -19.51
CA PRO A 125 29.56 26.76 -19.55
C PRO A 125 29.58 27.53 -20.87
#